data_AF-A0A942A1A9-F1
#
_entry.id   AF-A0A942A1A9-F1
#
_cell.length_a   1.000
_cell.length_b   1.000
_cell.length_c   1.000
_cell.angle_alpha   90.00
_cell.angle_beta   90.00
_cell.angle_gamma   90.00
#
_symmetry.space_group_name_H-M   'P 1'
#
loop_
_entity.id
_entity.type
_entity.pdbx_description
1 polymer ?
#
loop_
_entity_poly.entity_id
_entity_poly.type
_entity_poly.pdbx_seq_one_letter_code
_entity_poly.pdbx_strand_id
1 'polypeptide(L)' 'MRNKYLFDNPRNVKILLMLLFVGCLALVIINFFVHIHGHFSWEEWSGFYAVYGFVTCVGLVLAAKFILRKIVKRSEDYYD' A
#
# COMPACT_ATOMS: atom_id res chain seq x y z
N MET A 1 14.27 14.72 -28.35
CA MET A 1 13.97 13.27 -28.25
C MET A 1 12.84 13.10 -27.24
N ARG A 2 11.69 12.55 -27.65
CA ARG A 2 10.50 12.39 -26.80
C ARG A 2 10.76 11.23 -25.82
N ASN A 3 11.08 11.56 -24.57
CA ASN A 3 11.24 10.58 -23.51
C ASN A 3 9.92 9.83 -23.36
N LYS A 4 9.89 8.54 -23.73
CA LYS A 4 8.76 7.67 -23.41
C LYS A 4 8.88 7.33 -21.93
N TYR A 5 7.93 7.80 -21.12
CA TYR A 5 7.96 7.55 -19.68
C TYR A 5 7.71 6.07 -19.41
N LEU A 6 8.33 5.53 -18.36
CA LEU A 6 8.19 4.11 -17.97
C LEU A 6 6.72 3.69 -17.78
N PHE A 7 5.86 4.63 -17.39
CA PHE A 7 4.43 4.43 -17.13
C PHE A 7 3.50 4.78 -18.31
N ASP A 8 4.02 5.27 -19.44
CA ASP A 8 3.19 5.57 -20.62
C ASP A 8 2.70 4.28 -21.31
N ASN A 9 3.43 3.18 -21.15
CA ASN A 9 3.05 1.91 -21.75
C ASN A 9 2.14 1.12 -20.79
N PRO A 10 0.88 0.83 -21.15
CA PRO A 10 -0.04 0.08 -20.29
C PRO A 10 0.49 -1.32 -19.95
N ARG A 11 1.39 -1.88 -20.76
CA ARG A 11 2.06 -3.15 -20.47
C ARG A 11 2.97 -3.04 -19.24
N ASN A 12 3.75 -1.96 -19.12
CA ASN A 12 4.69 -1.77 -18.02
C ASN A 12 3.95 -1.58 -16.68
N VAL A 13 2.84 -0.84 -16.71
CA VAL A 13 1.96 -0.66 -15.54
C VAL A 13 1.35 -2.00 -15.12
N LYS A 14 0.89 -2.82 -16.07
CA LYS A 14 0.38 -4.16 -15.77
C LYS A 14 1.45 -5.08 -15.15
N ILE A 15 2.68 -5.04 -15.64
CA ILE A 15 3.79 -5.82 -15.09
C ILE A 15 4.12 -5.37 -13.67
N LEU A 16 4.16 -4.06 -13.42
CA LEU A 16 4.40 -3.52 -12.09
C LEU A 16 3.31 -3.95 -11.11
N LEU A 17 2.04 -3.82 -11.50
CA LEU A 17 0.91 -4.28 -10.67
C LEU A 17 0.97 -5.78 -10.44
N MET A 18 1.32 -6.58 -11.45
CA MET A 18 1.48 -8.03 -11.30
C MET A 18 2.60 -8.37 -10.33
N LEU A 19 3.78 -7.74 -10.44
CA LEU A 19 4.89 -7.91 -9.52
C LEU A 19 4.51 -7.54 -8.09
N LEU A 20 3.78 -6.43 -7.92
CA LEU A 20 3.24 -6.01 -6.62
C LEU A 20 2.33 -7.09 -6.02
N PHE A 21 1.32 -7.56 -6.78
CA PHE A 21 0.37 -8.57 -6.28
C PHE A 21 1.05 -9.91 -5.98
N VAL A 22 1.98 -10.35 -6.84
CA VAL A 22 2.76 -11.57 -6.61
C VAL A 22 3.63 -11.43 -5.36
N GLY A 23 4.30 -10.28 -5.17
CA GLY A 23 5.08 -9.99 -3.96
C GLY A 23 4.23 -10.01 -2.70
N CYS A 24 3.04 -9.39 -2.72
CA CYS A 24 2.09 -9.45 -1.61
C CYS A 24 1.65 -10.89 -1.30
N LEU A 25 1.29 -11.68 -2.32
CA LEU A 25 0.90 -13.08 -2.13
C LEU A 25 2.04 -13.91 -1.53
N ALA A 26 3.26 -13.73 -2.02
CA ALA A 26 4.44 -14.42 -1.51
C ALA A 26 4.70 -14.09 -0.04
N LEU A 27 4.59 -12.82 0.37
CA LEU A 27 4.72 -12.40 1.76
C LEU A 27 3.66 -13.00 2.67
N VAL A 28 2.43 -13.14 2.18
CA VAL A 28 1.35 -13.83 2.93
C VAL A 28 1.69 -15.31 3.11
N ILE A 29 2.16 -15.99 2.06
CA ILE A 29 2.57 -17.40 2.14
C ILE A 29 3.71 -17.57 3.13
N ILE A 30 4.73 -16.71 3.09
CA ILE A 30 5.87 -16.76 4.02
C ILE A 30 5.42 -16.59 5.48
N ASN A 31 4.40 -15.76 5.75
CA ASN A 31 3.85 -15.60 7.10
C ASN A 31 3.31 -16.91 7.69
N PHE A 32 2.84 -17.86 6.89
CA PHE A 32 2.41 -19.17 7.39
C PHE A 32 3.57 -20.05 7.89
N PHE A 33 4.79 -19.80 7.43
CA PHE A 33 5.99 -20.57 7.82
C PHE A 33 6.78 -19.90 8.94
N VAL A 34 6.57 -18.61 9.20
CA VAL A 34 7.31 -17.84 10.21
C VAL A 34 6.45 -17.69 11.46
N HIS A 35 6.85 -18.36 12.55
CA HIS A 35 6.24 -18.18 13.87
C HIS A 35 6.79 -16.91 14.52
N ILE A 36 5.99 -15.84 14.50
CA ILE A 36 6.33 -14.60 15.20
C ILE A 36 6.11 -14.83 16.70
N HIS A 37 7.18 -14.65 17.49
CA HIS A 37 7.08 -14.66 18.95
C HIS A 37 6.53 -13.31 19.38
N GLY A 38 5.21 -13.25 19.56
CA GLY A 38 4.52 -12.08 20.04
C GLY A 38 4.95 -11.72 21.46
N HIS A 39 5.10 -10.42 21.75
CA HIS A 39 5.21 -9.95 23.13
C HIS A 39 3.86 -9.99 23.85
N PHE A 40 2.77 -9.99 23.08
CA PHE A 40 1.39 -10.06 23.57
C PHE A 40 0.66 -11.28 23.02
N SER A 41 -0.24 -11.87 23.80
CA SER A 41 -0.94 -13.12 23.48
C SER A 41 -1.82 -13.06 22.23
N TRP A 42 -2.19 -11.86 21.75
CA TRP A 42 -2.94 -11.67 20.50
C TRP A 42 -2.04 -11.57 19.26
N GLU A 43 -0.73 -11.37 19.43
CA GLU A 43 0.26 -11.34 18.34
C GLU A 43 0.68 -12.74 17.90
N GLU A 44 0.42 -13.76 18.72
CA GLU A 44 0.66 -15.18 18.39
C GLU A 44 -0.28 -15.69 17.29
N TRP A 45 -1.33 -14.93 16.96
CA TRP A 45 -2.17 -15.25 15.82
C TRP A 45 -1.40 -15.01 14.53
N SER A 46 -1.10 -16.08 13.80
CA SER A 46 -0.34 -16.07 12.53
C SER A 46 -0.89 -15.10 11.47
N GLY A 47 -2.17 -14.70 11.56
CA GLY A 47 -2.79 -13.73 10.67
C GLY A 47 -2.70 -12.26 11.12
N PHE A 48 -2.29 -11.99 12.36
CA PHE A 48 -2.40 -10.66 12.98
C PHE A 48 -1.66 -9.59 12.19
N TYR A 49 -0.38 -9.82 11.88
CA TYR A 49 0.46 -8.83 11.18
C TYR A 49 0.03 -8.60 9.73
N ALA A 50 -0.47 -9.64 9.05
CA ALA A 50 -0.99 -9.51 7.70
C ALA A 50 -2.26 -8.62 7.67
N VAL A 51 -3.20 -8.86 8.59
CA VAL A 51 -4.42 -8.05 8.73
C VAL A 51 -4.08 -6.64 9.19
N TYR A 52 -3.22 -6.49 10.19
CA TYR A 52 -2.82 -5.20 10.72
C TYR A 52 -2.14 -4.33 9.66
N GLY A 53 -1.20 -4.89 8.90
CA GLY A 53 -0.53 -4.18 7.80
C GLY A 53 -1.51 -3.74 6.71
N PHE A 54 -2.45 -4.60 6.32
CA PHE A 54 -3.48 -4.26 5.35
C PHE A 54 -4.39 -3.13 5.85
N VAL A 55 -4.94 -3.26 7.06
CA VAL A 55 -5.84 -2.27 7.67
C VAL A 55 -5.12 -0.94 7.85
N THR A 56 -3.87 -0.95 8.32
CA THR A 56 -3.07 0.27 8.50
C THR A 56 -2.81 0.96 7.17
N CYS A 57 -2.44 0.21 6.12
CA CYS A 57 -2.18 0.76 4.80
C CYS A 57 -3.44 1.36 4.16
N VAL A 58 -4.56 0.63 4.20
CA VAL A 58 -5.86 1.14 3.71
C VAL A 58 -6.30 2.36 4.53
N GLY A 59 -6.20 2.29 5.86
CA GLY A 59 -6.51 3.40 6.76
C GLY A 59 -5.70 4.66 6.44
N LEU A 60 -4.40 4.52 6.19
CA LEU A 60 -3.52 5.63 5.81
C LEU A 60 -3.95 6.25 4.48
N VAL A 61 -4.22 5.45 3.45
CA VAL A 61 -4.68 5.95 2.14
C VAL A 61 -6.02 6.68 2.26
N LEU A 62 -6.97 6.14 3.03
CA LEU A 62 -8.26 6.79 3.27
C LEU A 62 -8.09 8.09 4.07
N ALA A 63 -7.28 8.08 5.13
CA ALA A 63 -6.96 9.28 5.91
C ALA A 63 -6.34 10.36 5.02
N ALA A 64 -5.37 10.01 4.17
CA ALA A 64 -4.79 10.95 3.21
C ALA A 64 -5.85 11.50 2.24
N LYS A 65 -6.71 10.63 1.70
CA LYS A 65 -7.75 11.03 0.75
C LYS A 65 -8.83 11.93 1.36
N PHE A 66 -9.26 11.67 2.60
CA PHE A 66 -10.41 12.34 3.21
C PHE A 66 -10.03 13.49 4.14
N ILE A 67 -8.93 13.35 4.88
CA ILE A 67 -8.48 14.34 5.85
C ILE A 67 -7.45 15.25 5.20
N LEU A 68 -6.32 14.67 4.75
CA LEU A 68 -5.21 15.47 4.23
C LEU A 68 -5.62 16.25 2.97
N ARG A 69 -6.40 15.64 2.08
CA ARG A 69 -6.92 16.36 0.89
C ARG A 69 -7.75 17.58 1.26
N LYS A 70 -8.56 17.55 2.33
CA LYS A 70 -9.34 18.73 2.75
C LYS A 70 -8.45 19.83 3.32
N ILE A 71 -7.40 19.46 4.05
CA ILE A 71 -6.47 20.41 4.67
C ILE A 71 -5.56 21.04 3.61
N VAL A 72 -5.06 20.25 2.66
CA VAL A 72 -4.06 20.66 1.68
C VAL A 72 -4.69 21.34 0.46
N LYS A 73 -5.94 21.02 0.10
CA LYS A 73 -6.58 21.60 -1.09
C LYS A 73 -6.79 23.11 -0.89
N ARG A 74 -5.99 23.88 -1.61
CA ARG A 74 -6.06 25.35 -1.73
C ARG A 74 -7.10 25.74 -2.79
N SER A 75 -7.68 26.94 -2.67
CA SER A 75 -8.51 27.55 -3.71
C SER A 75 -7.72 27.78 -4.99
N GLU A 76 -8.38 27.72 -6.15
CA GLU A 76 -7.75 27.95 -7.45
C GLU A 76 -7.19 29.38 -7.57
N ASP A 77 -7.86 30.37 -6.97
CA ASP A 77 -7.44 31.79 -6.99
C ASP A 77 -6.29 32.12 -6.02
N TYR A 78 -5.51 31.14 -5.55
CA TYR A 78 -4.46 31.42 -4.56
C TYR A 78 -3.22 32.13 -5.14
N TYR A 79 -3.04 32.11 -6.46
CA TYR A 79 -1.90 32.74 -7.15
C TYR A 79 -2.30 33.81 -8.16
N ASP A 80 -3.60 34.12 -8.24
CA ASP A 80 -4.10 35.36 -8.86
C ASP A 80 -4.06 36.50 -7.83
#